data_AF-A0A357ADR2-F1
#
_entry.id   AF-A0A357ADR2-F1
#
_cell.length_a   1.000
_cell.length_b   1.000
_cell.length_c   1.000
_cell.angle_alpha   90.00
_cell.angle_beta   90.00
_cell.angle_gamma   90.00
#
_symmetry.space_group_name_H-M   'P 1'
#
loop_
_entity.id
_entity.type
_entity.pdbx_description
1 polymer ?
#
loop_
_entity_poly.entity_id
_entity_poly.type
_entity_poly.pdbx_seq_one_letter_code
_entity_poly.pdbx_strand_id
1 'polypeptide(L)'
;MTQTSDFLSVLNPSQRKAVEHLCGPMLVVAGAGSGKTRALTYRIANLILQHRVNPEQILAVTFTNKAAREMKERIESLFAQQLAPSSTGRDWDDLGGAEQMRLRSRIYQDYIKPLWVGTFHASCARILRYDIDKYQDEAGRKWDKQFSIFDESDVQGLVKEIVTKDLNLDDKKFNHKSVRYAISNAKNQGLSPQDFQREQPNYRGRVISEVYELYQKRLAENNALDFDDLILVPVNLLRKNEQVLAYWHNRFHHILVDEYQDTNRTQYDLIRLLATGGVQSRDYKDWQSRSIFVVGDADQSIYSFRMADFTILMDFQQDFGDGLSDQKSETMIKLEENYRSRENILQAANELIQNNKERIDKVLRPTRDSGVPIT
;
A
#
# COMPACT_ATOMS: atom_id res chain seq x y z
N MET A 1 -38.99 6.05 -10.16
CA MET A 1 -37.68 6.27 -9.48
C MET A 1 -37.50 5.12 -8.51
N THR A 2 -36.74 4.10 -8.88
CA THR A 2 -36.40 3.00 -7.98
C THR A 2 -35.52 3.58 -6.87
N GLN A 3 -35.98 3.51 -5.62
CA GLN A 3 -35.15 3.85 -4.47
C GLN A 3 -33.97 2.90 -4.45
N THR A 4 -32.80 3.36 -4.89
CA THR A 4 -31.54 2.67 -4.62
C THR A 4 -31.39 2.66 -3.11
N SER A 5 -31.52 1.48 -2.49
CA SER A 5 -31.25 1.29 -1.07
C SER A 5 -29.88 1.89 -0.74
N ASP A 6 -29.81 2.73 0.29
CA ASP A 6 -28.54 3.29 0.74
C ASP A 6 -27.70 2.17 1.35
N PHE A 7 -26.81 1.60 0.54
CA PHE A 7 -25.93 0.51 0.97
C PHE A 7 -24.92 0.92 2.03
N LEU A 8 -24.77 2.22 2.31
CA LEU A 8 -23.93 2.71 3.41
C LEU A 8 -24.65 2.65 4.76
N SER A 9 -25.96 2.38 4.79
CA SER A 9 -26.76 2.27 6.02
C SER A 9 -26.26 1.19 7.00
N VAL A 10 -25.52 0.20 6.51
CA VAL A 10 -24.95 -0.88 7.34
C VAL A 10 -23.65 -0.49 8.06
N LEU A 11 -23.11 0.70 7.79
CA LEU A 11 -21.89 1.23 8.39
C LEU A 11 -22.23 2.05 9.64
N ASN A 12 -21.37 1.97 10.66
CA ASN A 12 -21.48 2.90 11.79
C ASN A 12 -21.13 4.34 11.35
N PRO A 13 -21.44 5.38 12.15
CA PRO A 13 -21.22 6.77 11.76
C PRO A 13 -19.77 7.10 11.36
N SER A 14 -18.76 6.56 12.07
CA SER A 14 -17.35 6.82 11.74
C SER A 14 -16.92 6.14 10.44
N GLN A 15 -17.32 4.88 10.22
CA GLN A 15 -17.07 4.15 8.98
C GLN A 15 -17.75 4.85 7.80
N ARG A 16 -19.01 5.28 7.98
CA ARG A 16 -19.75 6.03 6.97
C ARG A 16 -19.06 7.34 6.60
N LYS A 17 -18.67 8.14 7.61
CA LYS A 17 -17.92 9.39 7.41
C LYS A 17 -16.63 9.15 6.60
N ALA A 18 -15.89 8.08 6.90
CA ALA A 18 -14.69 7.72 6.15
C ALA A 18 -14.99 7.30 4.71
N VAL A 19 -16.03 6.50 4.49
CA VAL A 19 -16.42 6.02 3.17
C VAL A 19 -16.95 7.16 2.28
N GLU A 20 -17.69 8.11 2.86
CA GLU A 20 -18.30 9.26 2.18
C GLU A 20 -17.30 10.37 1.83
N HIS A 21 -16.13 10.43 2.48
CA HIS A 21 -15.10 11.43 2.22
C HIS A 21 -14.59 11.38 0.77
N LEU A 22 -15.12 12.13 -0.20
CA LEU A 22 -14.85 11.90 -1.63
C LEU A 22 -13.42 12.24 -2.06
N CYS A 23 -12.96 13.45 -1.75
CA CYS A 23 -11.77 14.08 -2.30
C CYS A 23 -10.84 14.57 -1.20
N GLY A 24 -9.54 14.66 -1.50
CA GLY A 24 -8.52 15.08 -0.55
C GLY A 24 -7.88 13.92 0.24
N PRO A 25 -7.04 14.27 1.20
CA PRO A 25 -6.33 13.31 2.04
C PRO A 25 -7.18 12.85 3.22
N MET A 26 -7.13 11.56 3.52
CA MET A 26 -7.85 10.97 4.65
C MET A 26 -7.04 9.85 5.28
N LEU A 27 -6.78 9.99 6.58
CA LEU A 27 -6.22 8.94 7.43
C LEU A 27 -7.34 8.30 8.26
N VAL A 28 -7.55 7.01 8.07
CA VAL A 28 -8.44 6.21 8.92
C VAL A 28 -7.61 5.40 9.89
N VAL A 29 -7.63 5.82 11.15
CA VAL A 29 -6.95 5.14 12.25
C VAL A 29 -7.88 4.05 12.77
N ALA A 30 -7.51 2.79 12.55
CA ALA A 30 -8.44 1.68 12.72
C ALA A 30 -7.76 0.50 13.41
N GLY A 31 -8.11 0.29 14.69
CA GLY A 31 -7.55 -0.80 15.48
C GLY A 31 -7.99 -2.18 15.03
N ALA A 32 -7.43 -3.21 15.66
CA ALA A 32 -7.75 -4.59 15.33
C ALA A 32 -9.27 -4.81 15.44
N GLY A 33 -9.89 -5.46 14.44
CA GLY A 33 -11.33 -5.75 14.48
C GLY A 33 -12.28 -4.56 14.28
N SER A 34 -11.78 -3.37 13.96
CA SER A 34 -12.61 -2.15 13.75
C SER A 34 -13.23 -1.98 12.36
N GLY A 35 -12.92 -2.91 11.44
CA GLY A 35 -13.46 -2.91 10.08
C GLY A 35 -12.61 -2.18 9.03
N LYS A 36 -11.28 -2.13 9.18
CA LYS A 36 -10.31 -1.62 8.17
C LYS A 36 -10.67 -1.97 6.72
N THR A 37 -10.70 -3.28 6.43
CA THR A 37 -11.01 -3.80 5.09
C THR A 37 -12.43 -3.44 4.67
N ARG A 38 -13.39 -3.39 5.60
CA ARG A 38 -14.76 -2.98 5.30
C ARG A 38 -14.80 -1.54 4.82
N ALA A 39 -14.15 -0.61 5.52
CA ALA A 39 -14.05 0.79 5.11
C ALA A 39 -13.45 0.95 3.70
N LEU A 40 -12.33 0.25 3.40
CA LEU A 40 -11.72 0.27 2.07
C LEU A 40 -12.67 -0.23 0.97
N THR A 41 -13.29 -1.39 1.17
CA THR A 41 -14.18 -2.00 0.17
C THR A 41 -15.43 -1.17 -0.10
N TYR A 42 -16.06 -0.63 0.95
CA TYR A 42 -17.23 0.24 0.81
C TYR A 42 -16.86 1.59 0.21
N ARG A 43 -15.66 2.08 0.47
CA ARG A 43 -15.16 3.30 -0.16
C ARG A 43 -14.98 3.13 -1.66
N ILE A 44 -14.33 2.06 -2.11
CA ILE A 44 -14.20 1.77 -3.55
C ILE A 44 -15.58 1.65 -4.20
N ALA A 45 -16.53 0.97 -3.53
CA ALA A 45 -17.89 0.87 -4.02
C ALA A 45 -18.60 2.23 -4.09
N ASN A 46 -18.42 3.09 -3.09
CA ASN A 46 -19.01 4.43 -3.07
C ASN A 46 -18.47 5.30 -4.22
N LEU A 47 -17.14 5.28 -4.44
CA LEU A 47 -16.49 5.98 -5.56
C LEU A 47 -17.10 5.58 -6.90
N ILE A 48 -17.30 4.27 -7.13
CA ILE A 48 -17.78 3.77 -8.43
C ILE A 48 -19.30 3.92 -8.57
N LEU A 49 -20.08 3.46 -7.59
CA LEU A 49 -21.54 3.35 -7.71
C LEU A 49 -22.25 4.70 -7.53
N GLN A 50 -21.82 5.51 -6.56
CA GLN A 50 -22.43 6.81 -6.27
C GLN A 50 -21.76 7.95 -7.04
N HIS A 51 -20.43 7.98 -7.07
CA HIS A 51 -19.68 9.08 -7.69
C HIS A 51 -19.22 8.82 -9.12
N ARG A 52 -19.52 7.64 -9.69
CA ARG A 52 -19.22 7.28 -11.08
C ARG A 52 -17.75 7.42 -11.47
N VAL A 53 -16.85 7.26 -10.50
CA VAL A 53 -15.40 7.21 -10.74
C VAL A 53 -15.09 6.00 -11.62
N ASN A 54 -14.30 6.21 -12.67
CA ASN A 54 -13.86 5.12 -13.53
C ASN A 54 -12.97 4.15 -12.71
N PRO A 55 -13.26 2.84 -12.66
CA PRO A 55 -12.45 1.88 -11.90
C PRO A 55 -10.95 1.91 -12.25
N GLU A 56 -10.60 2.26 -13.49
CA GLU A 56 -9.20 2.41 -13.92
C GLU A 56 -8.45 3.53 -13.21
N GLN A 57 -9.17 4.48 -12.61
CA GLN A 57 -8.62 5.62 -11.88
C GLN A 57 -8.41 5.35 -10.39
N ILE A 58 -8.73 4.14 -9.93
CA ILE A 58 -8.62 3.75 -8.52
C ILE A 58 -7.49 2.74 -8.37
N LEU A 59 -6.50 3.10 -7.55
CA LEU A 59 -5.40 2.25 -7.10
C LEU A 59 -5.63 1.88 -5.63
N ALA A 60 -5.73 0.60 -5.31
CA ALA A 60 -5.79 0.10 -3.95
C ALA A 60 -4.64 -0.89 -3.70
N VAL A 61 -3.74 -0.53 -2.78
CA VAL A 61 -2.55 -1.31 -2.45
C VAL A 61 -2.62 -1.90 -1.04
N THR A 62 -2.12 -3.11 -0.89
CA THR A 62 -1.99 -3.84 0.38
C THR A 62 -0.66 -4.61 0.42
N PHE A 63 -0.35 -5.29 1.52
CA PHE A 63 0.92 -6.00 1.70
C PHE A 63 0.88 -7.47 1.29
N THR A 64 -0.31 -8.08 1.19
CA THR A 64 -0.42 -9.51 0.85
C THR A 64 -1.36 -9.77 -0.32
N ASN A 65 -1.01 -10.77 -1.15
CA ASN A 65 -1.87 -11.22 -2.23
C ASN A 65 -3.23 -11.75 -1.72
N LYS A 66 -3.24 -12.32 -0.51
CA LYS A 66 -4.46 -12.77 0.16
C LYS A 66 -5.39 -11.59 0.46
N ALA A 67 -4.88 -10.52 1.08
CA ALA A 67 -5.67 -9.32 1.37
C ALA A 67 -6.20 -8.67 0.07
N ALA A 68 -5.39 -8.61 -0.99
CA ALA A 68 -5.83 -8.08 -2.28
C ALA A 68 -6.97 -8.90 -2.89
N ARG A 69 -6.87 -10.23 -2.83
CA ARG A 69 -7.91 -11.14 -3.32
C ARG A 69 -9.20 -10.99 -2.52
N GLU A 70 -9.10 -11.03 -1.19
CA GLU A 70 -10.25 -10.84 -0.29
C GLU A 70 -10.93 -9.48 -0.51
N MET A 71 -10.16 -8.41 -0.75
CA MET A 71 -10.69 -7.10 -1.08
C MET A 71 -11.50 -7.13 -2.38
N LYS A 72 -10.98 -7.76 -3.46
CA LYS A 72 -11.71 -7.92 -4.73
C LYS A 72 -13.00 -8.73 -4.56
N GLU A 73 -12.94 -9.85 -3.87
CA GLU A 73 -14.11 -10.72 -3.61
C GLU A 73 -15.21 -9.98 -2.83
N ARG A 74 -14.83 -9.15 -1.86
CA ARG A 74 -15.76 -8.30 -1.10
C ARG A 74 -16.41 -7.23 -1.97
N ILE A 75 -15.63 -6.56 -2.82
CA ILE A 75 -16.16 -5.55 -3.75
C ILE A 75 -17.12 -6.21 -4.74
N GLU A 76 -16.74 -7.34 -5.33
CA GLU A 76 -17.59 -8.09 -6.26
C GLU A 76 -18.92 -8.51 -5.61
N SER A 77 -18.87 -9.03 -4.38
CA SER A 77 -20.07 -9.42 -3.62
C SER A 77 -20.97 -8.22 -3.31
N LEU A 78 -20.37 -7.08 -2.93
CA LEU A 78 -21.12 -5.84 -2.69
C LEU A 78 -21.80 -5.36 -3.98
N PHE A 79 -21.10 -5.40 -5.12
CA PHE A 79 -21.66 -4.99 -6.41
C PHE A 79 -22.78 -5.93 -6.84
N ALA A 80 -22.64 -7.22 -6.60
CA ALA A 80 -23.66 -8.21 -6.90
C ALA A 80 -24.96 -7.91 -6.15
N GLN A 81 -24.88 -7.60 -4.85
CA GLN A 81 -26.03 -7.19 -4.04
C GLN A 81 -26.67 -5.89 -4.52
N GLN A 82 -25.86 -4.90 -4.89
CA GLN A 82 -26.37 -3.58 -5.30
C GLN A 82 -26.92 -3.53 -6.72
N LEU A 83 -26.35 -4.31 -7.64
CA LEU A 83 -26.70 -4.28 -9.05
C LEU A 83 -27.76 -5.32 -9.43
N ALA A 84 -27.98 -6.37 -8.63
CA ALA A 84 -29.00 -7.38 -8.92
C ALA A 84 -30.41 -6.80 -9.07
N PRO A 85 -30.94 -5.95 -8.15
CA PRO A 85 -32.31 -5.46 -8.25
C PRO A 85 -32.53 -4.60 -9.49
N SER A 86 -31.56 -3.74 -9.80
CA SER A 86 -31.63 -2.85 -10.97
C SER A 86 -31.40 -3.58 -12.30
N SER A 87 -30.62 -4.68 -12.31
CA SER A 87 -30.29 -5.42 -13.53
C SER A 87 -31.29 -6.54 -13.85
N THR A 88 -31.98 -7.08 -12.85
CA THR A 88 -32.79 -8.31 -12.98
C THR A 88 -34.21 -8.17 -12.41
N GLY A 89 -34.50 -7.11 -11.66
CA GLY A 89 -35.77 -6.93 -10.94
C GLY A 89 -35.91 -7.77 -9.66
N ARG A 90 -34.86 -8.51 -9.26
CA ARG A 90 -34.83 -9.35 -8.05
C ARG A 90 -33.56 -9.12 -7.24
N ASP A 91 -33.62 -9.39 -5.95
CA ASP A 91 -32.46 -9.35 -5.08
C ASP A 91 -31.48 -10.48 -5.43
N TRP A 92 -30.21 -10.28 -5.09
CA TRP A 92 -29.13 -11.22 -5.42
C TRP A 92 -29.39 -12.65 -4.93
N ASP A 93 -29.95 -12.78 -3.73
CA ASP A 93 -30.21 -14.06 -3.08
C ASP A 93 -31.39 -14.83 -3.71
N ASP A 94 -32.25 -14.14 -4.48
CA ASP A 94 -33.39 -14.72 -5.20
C ASP A 94 -33.06 -15.16 -6.64
N LEU A 95 -31.82 -14.94 -7.08
CA LEU A 95 -31.36 -15.29 -8.41
C LEU A 95 -30.94 -16.76 -8.52
N GLY A 96 -31.29 -17.41 -9.64
CA GLY A 96 -30.77 -18.74 -9.95
C GLY A 96 -29.27 -18.73 -10.25
N GLY A 97 -28.59 -19.87 -10.09
CA GLY A 97 -27.12 -19.96 -10.25
C GLY A 97 -26.60 -19.47 -11.62
N ALA A 98 -27.35 -19.71 -12.71
CA ALA A 98 -26.97 -19.21 -14.04
C ALA A 98 -27.09 -17.68 -14.16
N GLU A 99 -28.07 -17.08 -13.49
CA GLU A 99 -28.27 -15.63 -13.47
C GLU A 99 -27.20 -14.94 -12.62
N GLN A 100 -26.91 -15.49 -11.44
CA GLN A 100 -25.82 -15.07 -10.57
C GLN A 100 -24.47 -15.10 -11.30
N MET A 101 -24.19 -16.19 -12.04
CA MET A 101 -22.95 -16.33 -12.80
C MET A 101 -22.82 -15.27 -13.91
N ARG A 102 -23.91 -15.01 -14.66
CA ARG A 102 -23.92 -13.97 -15.71
C ARG A 102 -23.69 -12.58 -15.11
N LEU A 103 -24.34 -12.25 -14.00
CA LEU A 103 -24.18 -10.96 -13.34
C LEU A 103 -22.77 -10.78 -12.79
N ARG A 104 -22.20 -11.79 -12.11
CA ARG A 104 -20.80 -11.78 -11.65
C ARG A 104 -19.82 -11.58 -12.80
N SER A 105 -20.00 -12.29 -13.91
CA SER A 105 -19.14 -12.15 -15.09
C SER A 105 -19.14 -10.71 -15.63
N ARG A 106 -20.33 -10.08 -15.70
CA ARG A 106 -20.46 -8.67 -16.07
C ARG A 106 -19.76 -7.75 -15.06
N ILE A 107 -20.02 -7.94 -13.76
CA ILE A 107 -19.39 -7.15 -12.68
C ILE A 107 -17.87 -7.24 -12.77
N TYR A 108 -17.35 -8.44 -13.02
CA TYR A 108 -15.93 -8.67 -13.15
C TYR A 108 -15.34 -7.88 -14.33
N GLN A 109 -15.93 -7.96 -15.53
CA GLN A 109 -15.42 -7.25 -16.69
C GLN A 109 -15.53 -5.72 -16.56
N ASP A 110 -16.67 -5.24 -16.07
CA ASP A 110 -16.97 -3.80 -16.06
C ASP A 110 -16.29 -3.06 -14.90
N TYR A 111 -16.08 -3.74 -13.76
CA TYR A 111 -15.62 -3.08 -12.54
C TYR A 111 -14.35 -3.70 -11.93
N ILE A 112 -14.29 -5.02 -11.74
CA ILE A 112 -13.19 -5.65 -10.98
C ILE A 112 -11.89 -5.75 -11.78
N LYS A 113 -11.98 -6.11 -13.05
CA LYS A 113 -10.84 -6.25 -13.97
C LYS A 113 -10.11 -4.93 -14.25
N PRO A 114 -10.79 -3.80 -14.54
CA PRO A 114 -10.12 -2.51 -14.73
C PRO A 114 -9.50 -1.94 -13.44
N LEU A 115 -10.03 -2.32 -12.28
CA LEU A 115 -9.58 -1.84 -10.97
C LEU A 115 -8.15 -2.29 -10.64
N TRP A 116 -7.33 -1.38 -10.15
CA TRP A 116 -5.97 -1.69 -9.71
C TRP A 116 -5.97 -2.05 -8.21
N VAL A 117 -6.35 -3.29 -7.88
CA VAL A 117 -6.19 -3.85 -6.52
C VAL A 117 -5.10 -4.91 -6.51
N GLY A 118 -4.09 -4.73 -5.66
CA GLY A 118 -2.95 -5.63 -5.59
C GLY A 118 -1.99 -5.30 -4.46
N THR A 119 -0.85 -5.96 -4.43
CA THR A 119 0.26 -5.55 -3.57
C THR A 119 1.04 -4.40 -4.18
N PHE A 120 1.88 -3.71 -3.40
CA PHE A 120 2.86 -2.76 -3.93
C PHE A 120 3.68 -3.38 -5.06
N HIS A 121 4.30 -4.53 -4.81
CA HIS A 121 5.12 -5.24 -5.79
C HIS A 121 4.35 -5.62 -7.06
N ALA A 122 3.14 -6.16 -6.95
CA ALA A 122 2.34 -6.52 -8.12
C ALA A 122 1.94 -5.29 -8.96
N SER A 123 1.58 -4.20 -8.28
CA SER A 123 1.20 -2.95 -8.94
C SER A 123 2.39 -2.30 -9.64
N CYS A 124 3.55 -2.26 -8.97
CA CYS A 124 4.76 -1.68 -9.51
C CYS A 124 5.37 -2.53 -10.63
N ALA A 125 5.38 -3.86 -10.48
CA ALA A 125 5.76 -4.75 -11.58
C ALA A 125 4.90 -4.45 -12.82
N ARG A 126 3.58 -4.28 -12.66
CA ARG A 126 2.69 -3.90 -13.76
C ARG A 126 3.05 -2.54 -14.37
N ILE A 127 3.35 -1.51 -13.57
CA ILE A 127 3.83 -0.20 -14.04
C ILE A 127 5.12 -0.37 -14.87
N LEU A 128 6.10 -1.11 -14.35
CA LEU A 128 7.37 -1.36 -15.04
C LEU A 128 7.18 -2.10 -16.36
N ARG A 129 6.25 -3.07 -16.43
CA ARG A 129 5.91 -3.73 -17.70
C ARG A 129 5.38 -2.77 -18.77
N TYR A 130 4.85 -1.60 -18.41
CA TYR A 130 4.44 -0.58 -19.38
C TYR A 130 5.60 0.34 -19.78
N ASP A 131 6.44 0.76 -18.83
CA ASP A 131 7.28 1.96 -18.99
C ASP A 131 8.75 1.81 -18.59
N ILE A 132 9.23 0.63 -18.17
CA ILE A 132 10.64 0.47 -17.73
C ILE A 132 11.66 0.74 -18.84
N ASP A 133 11.29 0.56 -20.11
CA ASP A 133 12.11 0.90 -21.28
C ASP A 133 12.39 2.40 -21.42
N LYS A 134 11.64 3.23 -20.68
CA LYS A 134 11.83 4.69 -20.58
C LYS A 134 12.71 5.10 -19.40
N TYR A 135 13.22 4.14 -18.63
CA TYR A 135 14.12 4.37 -17.51
C TYR A 135 15.57 4.09 -17.90
N GLN A 136 16.46 4.98 -17.45
CA GLN A 136 17.89 4.76 -17.42
C GLN A 136 18.39 5.24 -16.07
N ASP A 137 19.20 4.42 -15.39
CA ASP A 137 19.75 4.81 -14.10
C ASP A 137 21.03 5.66 -14.23
N GLU A 138 21.64 6.01 -13.10
CA GLU A 138 22.80 6.93 -13.05
C GLU A 138 24.06 6.33 -13.68
N ALA A 139 24.19 5.01 -13.65
CA ALA A 139 25.27 4.27 -14.30
C ALA A 139 24.98 4.01 -15.79
N GLY A 140 23.86 4.53 -16.31
CA GLY A 140 23.46 4.36 -17.69
C GLY A 140 22.82 3.00 -18.00
N ARG A 141 22.49 2.19 -17.00
CA ARG A 141 21.87 0.87 -17.16
C ARG A 141 20.42 1.02 -17.63
N LYS A 142 19.97 0.08 -18.46
CA LYS A 142 18.63 0.04 -19.05
C LYS A 142 18.05 -1.36 -18.91
N TRP A 143 16.72 -1.44 -18.91
CA TRP A 143 15.97 -2.68 -18.87
C TRP A 143 14.92 -2.66 -19.98
N ASP A 144 14.46 -3.84 -20.37
CA ASP A 144 13.30 -3.98 -21.24
C ASP A 144 12.07 -4.49 -20.47
N LYS A 145 10.92 -4.48 -21.14
CA LYS A 145 9.63 -4.85 -20.55
C LYS A 145 9.51 -6.33 -20.22
N GLN A 146 10.43 -7.18 -20.66
CA GLN A 146 10.48 -8.63 -20.43
C GLN A 146 11.44 -9.01 -19.31
N PHE A 147 11.80 -8.06 -18.42
CA PHE A 147 12.67 -8.33 -17.28
C PHE A 147 12.27 -9.56 -16.44
N SER A 148 13.25 -10.25 -15.90
CA SER A 148 13.04 -11.35 -14.94
C SER A 148 13.01 -10.81 -13.50
N ILE A 149 12.29 -11.50 -12.61
CA ILE A 149 12.25 -11.16 -11.19
C ILE A 149 13.07 -12.23 -10.45
N PHE A 150 14.19 -11.82 -9.85
CA PHE A 150 15.04 -12.72 -9.08
C PHE A 150 14.43 -12.94 -7.70
N ASP A 151 14.41 -14.20 -7.26
CA ASP A 151 13.96 -14.58 -5.93
C ASP A 151 15.07 -14.48 -4.87
N GLU A 152 14.76 -14.81 -3.62
CA GLU A 152 15.73 -14.72 -2.53
C GLU A 152 16.94 -15.66 -2.72
N SER A 153 16.74 -16.82 -3.34
CA SER A 153 17.84 -17.75 -3.62
C SER A 153 18.76 -17.20 -4.70
N ASP A 154 18.19 -16.66 -5.78
CA ASP A 154 18.92 -16.05 -6.89
C ASP A 154 19.82 -14.90 -6.39
N VAL A 155 19.24 -13.96 -5.64
CA VAL A 155 19.97 -12.78 -5.16
C VAL A 155 21.04 -13.14 -4.13
N GLN A 156 20.79 -14.12 -3.25
CA GLN A 156 21.79 -14.59 -2.29
C GLN A 156 22.97 -15.27 -3.00
N GLY A 157 22.70 -16.07 -4.02
CA GLY A 157 23.73 -16.66 -4.88
C GLY A 157 24.57 -15.60 -5.57
N LEU A 158 23.92 -14.59 -6.14
CA LEU A 158 24.57 -13.50 -6.85
C LEU A 158 25.47 -12.65 -5.94
N VAL A 159 24.97 -12.23 -4.77
CA VAL A 159 25.76 -11.46 -3.80
C VAL A 159 26.94 -12.27 -3.28
N LYS A 160 26.74 -13.57 -3.00
CA LYS A 160 27.83 -14.46 -2.57
C LYS A 160 28.94 -14.54 -3.62
N GLU A 161 28.60 -14.64 -4.90
CA GLU A 161 29.58 -14.66 -5.97
C GLU A 161 30.37 -13.35 -6.06
N ILE A 162 29.69 -12.20 -6.00
CA ILE A 162 30.35 -10.89 -6.02
C ILE A 162 31.33 -10.74 -4.84
N VAL A 163 30.87 -11.09 -3.63
CA VAL A 163 31.70 -10.98 -2.42
C VAL A 163 32.92 -11.88 -2.50
N THR A 164 32.74 -13.15 -2.86
CA THR A 164 33.79 -14.17 -2.71
C THR A 164 34.69 -14.33 -3.94
N LYS A 165 34.15 -14.17 -5.15
CA LYS A 165 34.90 -14.37 -6.39
C LYS A 165 35.37 -13.06 -7.02
N ASP A 166 34.48 -12.08 -7.15
CA ASP A 166 34.82 -10.84 -7.87
C ASP A 166 35.70 -9.92 -7.04
N LEU A 167 35.31 -9.68 -5.79
CA LEU A 167 36.02 -8.77 -4.89
C LEU A 167 36.99 -9.49 -3.95
N ASN A 168 36.99 -10.84 -3.96
CA ASN A 168 37.85 -11.68 -3.12
C ASN A 168 37.84 -11.27 -1.64
N LEU A 169 36.66 -10.93 -1.12
CA LEU A 169 36.48 -10.48 0.26
C LEU A 169 36.37 -11.67 1.21
N ASP A 170 36.82 -11.47 2.44
CA ASP A 170 36.64 -12.43 3.52
C ASP A 170 35.16 -12.55 3.91
N ASP A 171 34.51 -13.68 3.56
CA ASP A 171 33.08 -13.95 3.84
C ASP A 171 32.77 -14.02 5.35
N LYS A 172 33.77 -14.14 6.24
CA LYS A 172 33.55 -13.98 7.69
C LYS A 172 33.36 -12.52 8.07
N LYS A 173 34.07 -11.60 7.40
CA LYS A 173 33.96 -10.15 7.64
C LYS A 173 32.80 -9.54 6.85
N PHE A 174 32.61 -9.98 5.61
CA PHE A 174 31.59 -9.50 4.68
C PHE A 174 30.63 -10.62 4.31
N ASN A 175 29.98 -11.21 5.32
CA ASN A 175 29.02 -12.28 5.08
C ASN A 175 27.93 -11.84 4.09
N HIS A 176 27.79 -12.58 2.98
CA HIS A 176 26.88 -12.24 1.89
C HIS A 176 25.43 -11.98 2.32
N LYS A 177 24.89 -12.71 3.32
CA LYS A 177 23.53 -12.46 3.83
C LYS A 177 23.42 -11.10 4.51
N SER A 178 24.43 -10.74 5.32
CA SER A 178 24.48 -9.43 5.99
C SER A 178 24.67 -8.28 5.00
N VAL A 179 25.44 -8.51 3.93
CA VAL A 179 25.64 -7.53 2.85
C VAL A 179 24.35 -7.37 2.05
N ARG A 180 23.68 -8.47 1.68
CA ARG A 180 22.37 -8.43 1.00
C ARG A 180 21.30 -7.71 1.82
N TYR A 181 21.28 -7.93 3.14
CA TYR A 181 20.39 -7.21 4.04
C TYR A 181 20.67 -5.71 4.06
N ALA A 182 21.94 -5.30 4.12
CA ALA A 182 22.32 -3.89 4.05
C ALA A 182 21.90 -3.23 2.71
N ILE A 183 22.07 -3.95 1.60
CA ILE A 183 21.59 -3.52 0.27
C ILE A 183 20.07 -3.40 0.25
N SER A 184 19.34 -4.39 0.80
CA SER A 184 17.88 -4.35 0.90
C SER A 184 17.42 -3.13 1.70
N ASN A 185 18.04 -2.88 2.85
CA ASN A 185 17.75 -1.69 3.66
C ASN A 185 17.97 -0.40 2.87
N ALA A 186 19.12 -0.29 2.17
CA ALA A 186 19.42 0.87 1.34
C ALA A 186 18.34 1.12 0.28
N LYS A 187 17.91 0.07 -0.43
CA LYS A 187 16.83 0.16 -1.43
C LYS A 187 15.49 0.57 -0.83
N ASN A 188 15.14 0.06 0.35
CA ASN A 188 13.90 0.41 1.06
C ASN A 188 13.93 1.84 1.68
N GLN A 189 15.11 2.45 1.74
CA GLN A 189 15.32 3.87 2.07
C GLN A 189 15.46 4.77 0.84
N GLY A 190 15.43 4.20 -0.37
CA GLY A 190 15.53 4.94 -1.62
C GLY A 190 16.96 5.26 -2.06
N LEU A 191 17.98 4.63 -1.45
CA LEU A 191 19.38 4.97 -1.66
C LEU A 191 19.99 4.25 -2.87
N SER A 192 20.67 5.03 -3.71
CA SER A 192 21.61 4.52 -4.70
C SER A 192 22.88 3.95 -4.02
N PRO A 193 23.73 3.19 -4.73
CA PRO A 193 25.05 2.84 -4.21
C PRO A 193 25.85 4.07 -3.74
N GLN A 194 25.81 5.15 -4.52
CA GLN A 194 26.52 6.40 -4.23
C GLN A 194 25.96 7.08 -2.97
N ASP A 195 24.63 7.13 -2.80
CA ASP A 195 24.01 7.69 -1.59
C ASP A 195 24.31 6.84 -0.35
N PHE A 196 24.24 5.51 -0.48
CA PHE A 196 24.60 4.59 0.60
C PHE A 196 26.05 4.81 1.07
N GLN A 197 27.00 4.99 0.14
CA GLN A 197 28.39 5.30 0.47
C GLN A 197 28.53 6.64 1.21
N ARG A 198 27.76 7.65 0.81
CA ARG A 198 27.76 8.97 1.48
C ARG A 198 27.25 8.87 2.91
N GLU A 199 26.20 8.09 3.15
CA GLU A 199 25.64 7.86 4.49
C GLU A 199 26.52 6.95 5.35
N GLN A 200 27.25 6.01 4.73
CA GLN A 200 28.14 5.06 5.39
C GLN A 200 29.60 5.26 4.91
N PRO A 201 30.27 6.37 5.30
CA PRO A 201 31.58 6.72 4.77
C PRO A 201 32.73 5.83 5.29
N ASN A 202 32.46 4.97 6.28
CA ASN A 202 33.45 4.07 6.87
C ASN A 202 33.91 2.99 5.86
N TYR A 203 35.02 2.31 6.17
CA TYR A 203 35.58 1.29 5.27
C TYR A 203 34.57 0.22 4.89
N ARG A 204 33.79 -0.28 5.86
CA ARG A 204 32.76 -1.30 5.63
C ARG A 204 31.68 -0.82 4.67
N GLY A 205 31.19 0.41 4.84
CA GLY A 205 30.16 1.01 4.00
C GLY A 205 30.62 1.21 2.57
N ARG A 206 31.86 1.67 2.36
CA ARG A 206 32.46 1.76 1.01
C ARG A 206 32.52 0.40 0.31
N VAL A 207 32.94 -0.65 1.01
CA VAL A 207 32.98 -2.00 0.44
C VAL A 207 31.57 -2.51 0.11
N ILE A 208 30.58 -2.28 0.99
CA ILE A 208 29.19 -2.68 0.71
C ILE A 208 28.62 -1.90 -0.47
N SER A 209 28.94 -0.61 -0.62
CA SER A 209 28.57 0.18 -1.80
C SER A 209 29.16 -0.38 -3.09
N GLU A 210 30.41 -0.84 -3.07
CA GLU A 210 31.04 -1.47 -4.24
C GLU A 210 30.36 -2.79 -4.61
N VAL A 211 30.03 -3.63 -3.61
CA VAL A 211 29.22 -4.83 -3.82
C VAL A 211 27.84 -4.46 -4.39
N TYR A 212 27.21 -3.41 -3.87
CA TYR A 212 25.89 -2.95 -4.32
C TYR A 212 25.93 -2.49 -5.79
N GLU A 213 26.94 -1.72 -6.19
CA GLU A 213 27.12 -1.27 -7.58
C GLU A 213 27.30 -2.45 -8.54
N LEU A 214 28.16 -3.41 -8.19
CA LEU A 214 28.35 -4.65 -8.97
C LEU A 214 27.07 -5.51 -9.02
N TYR A 215 26.34 -5.57 -7.91
CA TYR A 215 25.08 -6.31 -7.81
C TYR A 215 24.03 -5.72 -8.75
N GLN A 216 23.80 -4.41 -8.73
CA GLN A 216 22.87 -3.75 -9.66
C GLN A 216 23.32 -3.89 -11.11
N LYS A 217 24.64 -3.82 -11.38
CA LYS A 217 25.19 -4.06 -12.72
C LYS A 217 24.83 -5.45 -13.22
N ARG A 218 25.06 -6.50 -12.43
CA ARG A 218 24.76 -7.88 -12.83
C ARG A 218 23.27 -8.15 -12.99
N LEU A 219 22.42 -7.55 -12.15
CA LEU A 219 20.97 -7.60 -12.34
C LEU A 219 20.58 -7.00 -13.70
N ALA A 220 21.09 -5.81 -14.03
CA ALA A 220 20.80 -5.16 -15.31
C ALA A 220 21.32 -5.95 -16.52
N GLU A 221 22.52 -6.55 -16.44
CA GLU A 221 23.08 -7.40 -17.51
C GLU A 221 22.20 -8.63 -17.81
N ASN A 222 21.49 -9.13 -16.80
CA ASN A 222 20.53 -10.24 -16.95
C ASN A 222 19.11 -9.75 -17.26
N ASN A 223 18.92 -8.45 -17.52
CA ASN A 223 17.61 -7.81 -17.62
C ASN A 223 16.71 -8.25 -16.46
N ALA A 224 17.23 -8.19 -15.24
CA ALA A 224 16.59 -8.68 -14.04
C ALA A 224 16.40 -7.56 -13.01
N LEU A 225 15.41 -7.75 -12.15
CA LEU A 225 15.12 -6.93 -10.97
C LEU A 225 14.94 -7.86 -9.77
N ASP A 226 15.38 -7.43 -8.59
CA ASP A 226 14.97 -8.09 -7.36
C ASP A 226 13.67 -7.51 -6.79
N PHE A 227 13.21 -8.06 -5.67
CA PHE A 227 11.95 -7.64 -5.05
C PHE A 227 11.98 -6.19 -4.57
N ASP A 228 13.13 -5.69 -4.11
CA ASP A 228 13.28 -4.31 -3.65
C ASP A 228 13.29 -3.33 -4.86
N ASP A 229 13.90 -3.73 -5.98
CA ASP A 229 13.91 -2.98 -7.25
C ASP A 229 12.51 -2.80 -7.83
N LEU A 230 11.60 -3.77 -7.60
CA LEU A 230 10.22 -3.63 -8.04
C LEU A 230 9.54 -2.38 -7.47
N ILE A 231 10.05 -1.80 -6.38
CA ILE A 231 9.52 -0.55 -5.81
C ILE A 231 10.48 0.62 -6.07
N LEU A 232 11.79 0.43 -5.90
CA LEU A 232 12.79 1.48 -6.09
C LEU A 232 12.87 1.99 -7.54
N VAL A 233 12.86 1.08 -8.52
CA VAL A 233 12.96 1.45 -9.94
C VAL A 233 11.78 2.29 -10.41
N PRO A 234 10.50 1.95 -10.11
CA PRO A 234 9.37 2.81 -10.46
C PRO A 234 9.47 4.19 -9.82
N VAL A 235 9.90 4.30 -8.55
CA VAL A 235 10.12 5.59 -7.89
C VAL A 235 11.15 6.43 -8.66
N ASN A 236 12.27 5.82 -9.03
CA ASN A 236 13.32 6.50 -9.80
C ASN A 236 12.88 6.85 -11.22
N LEU A 237 12.12 5.98 -11.89
CA LEU A 237 11.50 6.25 -13.19
C LEU A 237 10.57 7.46 -13.11
N LEU A 238 9.66 7.48 -12.14
CA LEU A 238 8.71 8.58 -11.95
C LEU A 238 9.44 9.90 -11.61
N ARG A 239 10.51 9.86 -10.80
CA ARG A 239 11.33 11.05 -10.49
C ARG A 239 12.08 11.60 -11.71
N LYS A 240 12.59 10.74 -12.59
CA LYS A 240 13.44 11.13 -13.71
C LYS A 240 12.66 11.38 -15.01
N ASN A 241 11.43 10.88 -15.11
CA ASN A 241 10.62 10.99 -16.32
C ASN A 241 9.26 11.62 -16.01
N GLU A 242 9.20 12.96 -16.15
CA GLU A 242 8.00 13.76 -15.88
C GLU A 242 6.78 13.33 -16.70
N GLN A 243 6.98 12.86 -17.94
CA GLN A 243 5.88 12.41 -18.79
C GLN A 243 5.25 11.12 -18.26
N VAL A 244 6.07 10.17 -17.80
CA VAL A 244 5.60 8.92 -17.18
C VAL A 244 4.91 9.23 -15.86
N LEU A 245 5.47 10.13 -15.04
CA LEU A 245 4.83 10.58 -13.81
C LEU A 245 3.48 11.24 -14.07
N ALA A 246 3.41 12.18 -15.00
CA ALA A 246 2.16 12.86 -15.36
C ALA A 246 1.10 11.85 -15.83
N TYR A 247 1.49 10.86 -16.65
CA TYR A 247 0.58 9.80 -17.08
C TYR A 247 0.01 9.00 -15.91
N TRP A 248 0.85 8.49 -15.01
CA TRP A 248 0.38 7.66 -13.89
C TRP A 248 -0.35 8.47 -12.81
N HIS A 249 0.06 9.72 -12.57
CA HIS A 249 -0.64 10.65 -11.69
C HIS A 249 -2.04 11.02 -12.21
N ASN A 250 -2.19 11.24 -13.53
CA ASN A 250 -3.49 11.49 -14.15
C ASN A 250 -4.31 10.21 -14.32
N ARG A 251 -3.67 9.05 -14.30
CA ARG A 251 -4.39 7.78 -14.26
C ARG A 251 -4.99 7.56 -12.89
N PHE A 252 -4.20 7.62 -11.81
CA PHE A 252 -4.66 7.28 -10.46
C PHE A 252 -5.18 8.50 -9.71
N HIS A 253 -6.48 8.79 -9.85
CA HIS A 253 -7.15 9.85 -9.10
C HIS A 253 -7.41 9.45 -7.65
N HIS A 254 -7.70 8.18 -7.37
CA HIS A 254 -7.98 7.75 -6.00
C HIS A 254 -7.00 6.64 -5.61
N ILE A 255 -6.13 6.96 -4.65
CA ILE A 255 -5.14 6.03 -4.10
C ILE A 255 -5.60 5.60 -2.72
N LEU A 256 -5.75 4.30 -2.51
CA LEU A 256 -6.10 3.68 -1.25
C LEU A 256 -4.97 2.78 -0.77
N VAL A 257 -4.61 2.88 0.50
CA VAL A 257 -3.52 2.08 1.08
C VAL A 257 -4.00 1.40 2.34
N ASP A 258 -3.91 0.08 2.37
CA ASP A 258 -4.18 -0.75 3.54
C ASP A 258 -2.89 -1.01 4.34
N GLU A 259 -3.02 -1.24 5.64
CA GLU A 259 -1.92 -1.47 6.57
C GLU A 259 -0.79 -0.43 6.45
N TYR A 260 -1.16 0.85 6.39
CA TYR A 260 -0.24 1.95 6.12
C TYR A 260 0.93 2.07 7.12
N GLN A 261 0.76 1.54 8.34
CA GLN A 261 1.84 1.49 9.35
C GLN A 261 3.02 0.58 8.97
N ASP A 262 2.85 -0.30 7.97
CA ASP A 262 3.87 -1.24 7.52
C ASP A 262 4.65 -0.70 6.30
N THR A 263 4.37 0.54 5.91
CA THR A 263 5.01 1.23 4.79
C THR A 263 6.46 1.58 5.11
N ASN A 264 7.36 1.43 4.13
CA ASN A 264 8.73 1.94 4.20
C ASN A 264 8.90 3.24 3.40
N ARG A 265 10.08 3.87 3.48
CA ARG A 265 10.32 5.17 2.85
C ARG A 265 10.12 5.16 1.33
N THR A 266 10.63 4.13 0.64
CA THR A 266 10.49 4.00 -0.82
C THR A 266 9.03 3.83 -1.24
N GLN A 267 8.24 3.06 -0.48
CA GLN A 267 6.80 2.90 -0.72
C GLN A 267 6.03 4.20 -0.48
N TYR A 268 6.36 4.94 0.56
CA TYR A 268 5.82 6.28 0.80
C TYR A 268 6.13 7.23 -0.36
N ASP A 269 7.38 7.24 -0.83
CA ASP A 269 7.80 8.10 -1.94
C ASP A 269 7.03 7.77 -3.23
N LEU A 270 6.78 6.49 -3.51
CA LEU A 270 5.92 6.06 -4.61
C LEU A 270 4.51 6.65 -4.48
N ILE A 271 3.88 6.48 -3.31
CA ILE A 271 2.52 6.98 -3.05
C ILE A 271 2.48 8.48 -3.21
N ARG A 272 3.45 9.20 -2.63
CA ARG A 272 3.54 10.67 -2.73
C ARG A 272 3.64 11.10 -4.18
N LEU A 273 4.55 10.53 -4.96
CA LEU A 273 4.72 10.86 -6.38
C LEU A 273 3.41 10.67 -7.16
N LEU A 274 2.77 9.50 -7.01
CA LEU A 274 1.52 9.20 -7.70
C LEU A 274 0.37 10.12 -7.24
N ALA A 275 0.32 10.48 -5.96
CA ALA A 275 -0.73 11.32 -5.41
C ALA A 275 -0.58 12.80 -5.77
N THR A 276 0.65 13.31 -5.87
CA THR A 276 0.93 14.77 -5.98
C THR A 276 1.58 15.18 -7.29
N GLY A 277 1.87 14.24 -8.19
CA GLY A 277 2.50 14.54 -9.47
C GLY A 277 3.91 15.12 -9.32
N GLY A 278 4.61 14.78 -8.23
CA GLY A 278 5.98 15.24 -7.95
C GLY A 278 6.07 16.47 -7.04
N VAL A 279 4.97 17.22 -6.87
CA VAL A 279 4.93 18.37 -5.96
C VAL A 279 5.13 17.91 -4.51
N GLN A 280 5.75 18.75 -3.68
CA GLN A 280 5.83 18.49 -2.24
C GLN A 280 4.42 18.35 -1.66
N SER A 281 4.21 17.36 -0.79
CA SER A 281 2.86 16.97 -0.36
C SER A 281 2.10 18.11 0.32
N ARG A 282 2.78 18.94 1.11
CA ARG A 282 2.22 20.13 1.78
C ARG A 282 1.79 21.22 0.80
N ASP A 283 2.47 21.33 -0.33
CA ASP A 283 2.25 22.37 -1.35
C ASP A 283 1.20 21.94 -2.39
N TYR A 284 0.88 20.65 -2.45
CA TYR A 284 -0.10 20.11 -3.37
C TYR A 284 -1.53 20.43 -2.92
N LYS A 285 -2.26 21.24 -3.71
CA LYS A 285 -3.63 21.69 -3.40
C LYS A 285 -4.71 21.19 -4.34
N ASP A 286 -4.35 20.55 -5.45
CA ASP A 286 -5.31 20.07 -6.47
C ASP A 286 -5.98 18.75 -6.06
N TRP A 287 -6.77 18.81 -4.99
CA TRP A 287 -7.50 17.66 -4.45
C TRP A 287 -8.92 17.54 -4.99
N GLN A 288 -9.37 18.45 -5.87
CA GLN A 288 -10.79 18.59 -6.22
C GLN A 288 -11.42 17.34 -6.84
N SER A 289 -10.63 16.52 -7.53
CA SER A 289 -11.08 15.30 -8.21
C SER A 289 -10.22 14.07 -7.88
N ARG A 290 -9.56 14.07 -6.73
CA ARG A 290 -8.63 13.01 -6.34
C ARG A 290 -8.57 12.84 -4.83
N SER A 291 -8.08 11.69 -4.37
CA SER A 291 -7.92 11.43 -2.94
C SER A 291 -6.76 10.48 -2.64
N ILE A 292 -6.12 10.69 -1.50
CA ILE A 292 -5.29 9.67 -0.84
C ILE A 292 -6.03 9.21 0.43
N PHE A 293 -6.36 7.93 0.50
CA PHE A 293 -7.12 7.33 1.59
C PHE A 293 -6.32 6.19 2.21
N VAL A 294 -5.72 6.45 3.36
CA VAL A 294 -4.87 5.45 4.03
C VAL A 294 -5.58 4.90 5.25
N VAL A 295 -5.43 3.59 5.47
CA VAL A 295 -5.97 2.90 6.64
C VAL A 295 -4.81 2.22 7.35
N GLY A 296 -4.71 2.43 8.65
CA GLY A 296 -3.63 1.82 9.41
C GLY A 296 -3.77 2.01 10.91
N ASP A 297 -2.81 1.41 11.59
CA ASP A 297 -2.71 1.46 13.04
C ASP A 297 -1.26 1.35 13.51
N ALA A 298 -0.72 2.42 14.10
CA ALA A 298 0.61 2.41 14.71
C ALA A 298 0.77 1.31 15.79
N ASP A 299 -0.29 1.01 16.56
CA ASP A 299 -0.29 -0.03 17.60
C ASP A 299 -0.15 -1.46 17.00
N GLN A 300 -0.30 -1.61 15.68
CA GLN A 300 -0.15 -2.88 14.95
C GLN A 300 1.13 -2.94 14.08
N SER A 301 2.02 -1.95 14.15
CA SER A 301 3.26 -1.97 13.38
C SER A 301 4.24 -2.99 13.97
N ILE A 302 4.39 -4.13 13.31
CA ILE A 302 5.27 -5.24 13.75
C ILE A 302 6.37 -5.57 12.73
N TYR A 303 6.40 -4.88 11.59
CA TYR A 303 7.32 -5.16 10.48
C TYR A 303 8.55 -4.25 10.42
N SER A 304 8.95 -3.62 11.53
CA SER A 304 10.16 -2.77 11.59
C SER A 304 11.43 -3.53 11.19
N PHE A 305 11.51 -4.83 11.48
CA PHE A 305 12.60 -5.71 11.01
C PHE A 305 12.63 -5.91 9.48
N ARG A 306 11.58 -5.48 8.77
CA ARG A 306 11.47 -5.39 7.30
C ARG A 306 11.44 -3.94 6.81
N MET A 307 11.98 -3.02 7.60
CA MET A 307 12.12 -1.59 7.27
C MET A 307 10.79 -0.83 7.19
N ALA A 308 9.72 -1.36 7.76
CA ALA A 308 8.52 -0.57 7.99
C ALA A 308 8.84 0.58 8.95
N ASP A 309 8.33 1.76 8.62
CA ASP A 309 8.50 2.97 9.42
C ASP A 309 7.12 3.52 9.78
N PHE A 310 6.67 3.21 11.00
CA PHE A 310 5.35 3.64 11.48
C PHE A 310 5.25 5.16 11.61
N THR A 311 6.38 5.89 11.65
CA THR A 311 6.38 7.36 11.71
C THR A 311 5.75 7.95 10.45
N ILE A 312 5.79 7.24 9.31
CA ILE A 312 5.08 7.62 8.08
C ILE A 312 3.57 7.74 8.31
N LEU A 313 2.98 6.84 9.10
CA LEU A 313 1.57 6.94 9.48
C LEU A 313 1.34 8.12 10.43
N MET A 314 2.24 8.31 11.39
CA MET A 314 2.15 9.38 12.37
C MET A 314 2.23 10.78 11.74
N ASP A 315 3.09 10.93 10.73
CA ASP A 315 3.34 12.20 10.05
C ASP A 315 2.35 12.50 8.94
N PHE A 316 1.40 11.60 8.65
CA PHE A 316 0.42 11.78 7.57
C PHE A 316 -0.33 13.11 7.66
N GLN A 317 -0.73 13.56 8.86
CA GLN A 317 -1.42 14.84 9.02
C GLN A 317 -0.54 16.03 8.67
N GLN A 318 0.77 15.93 8.91
CA GLN A 318 1.71 16.97 8.53
C GLN A 318 2.04 16.93 7.04
N ASP A 319 2.06 15.74 6.44
CA ASP A 319 2.46 15.55 5.05
C ASP A 319 1.33 15.85 4.07
N PHE A 320 0.15 15.31 4.35
CA PHE A 320 -1.01 15.39 3.47
C PHE A 320 -2.20 16.09 4.13
N GLY A 321 -2.43 15.86 5.42
CA GLY A 321 -3.63 16.34 6.12
C GLY A 321 -3.67 17.83 6.42
N ASP A 322 -4.57 18.20 7.33
CA ASP A 322 -4.79 19.58 7.79
C ASP A 322 -3.81 20.06 8.87
N GLY A 323 -2.93 19.18 9.35
CA GLY A 323 -1.96 19.46 10.42
C GLY A 323 -2.60 19.81 11.77
N LEU A 324 -3.91 19.60 11.93
CA LEU A 324 -4.62 19.84 13.18
C LEU A 324 -4.37 18.70 14.17
N SER A 325 -4.63 18.98 15.45
CA SER A 325 -4.61 17.91 16.45
C SER A 325 -5.66 16.85 16.16
N ASP A 326 -5.43 15.61 16.59
CA ASP A 326 -6.31 14.46 16.39
C ASP A 326 -7.81 14.71 16.63
N GLN A 327 -8.14 15.53 17.64
CA GLN A 327 -9.52 15.83 18.02
C GLN A 327 -10.21 16.83 17.09
N LYS A 328 -9.43 17.62 16.35
CA LYS A 328 -9.91 18.70 15.47
C LYS A 328 -9.74 18.39 13.99
N SER A 329 -8.94 17.38 13.65
CA SER A 329 -8.67 17.04 12.25
C SER A 329 -9.94 16.60 11.52
N GLU A 330 -10.14 17.15 10.34
CA GLU A 330 -11.19 16.76 9.40
C GLU A 330 -10.68 15.70 8.42
N THR A 331 -9.34 15.59 8.28
CA THR A 331 -8.63 14.61 7.47
C THR A 331 -8.16 13.38 8.25
N MET A 332 -8.69 13.18 9.47
CA MET A 332 -8.48 12.00 10.29
C MET A 332 -9.81 11.45 10.84
N ILE A 333 -10.01 10.14 10.77
CA ILE A 333 -11.16 9.45 11.37
C ILE A 333 -10.68 8.24 12.16
N LYS A 334 -11.14 8.12 13.41
CA LYS A 334 -10.85 6.97 14.28
C LYS A 334 -12.00 5.96 14.23
N LEU A 335 -11.68 4.70 13.93
CA LEU A 335 -12.61 3.57 14.01
C LEU A 335 -12.40 2.86 15.36
N GLU A 336 -13.21 3.23 16.34
CA GLU A 336 -13.07 2.78 17.72
C GLU A 336 -13.94 1.56 18.07
N GLU A 337 -15.03 1.31 17.33
CA GLU A 337 -15.89 0.15 17.58
C GLU A 337 -15.24 -1.15 17.11
N ASN A 338 -15.14 -2.15 17.99
CA ASN A 338 -14.57 -3.47 17.72
C ASN A 338 -15.67 -4.53 17.57
N TYR A 339 -15.72 -5.15 16.40
CA TYR A 339 -16.72 -6.17 16.06
C TYR A 339 -16.22 -7.61 16.19
N ARG A 340 -14.94 -7.80 16.54
CA ARG A 340 -14.28 -9.11 16.55
C ARG A 340 -14.27 -9.71 17.97
N SER A 341 -13.70 -8.97 18.91
CA SER A 341 -13.40 -9.44 20.26
C SER A 341 -14.53 -9.09 21.23
N ARG A 342 -14.62 -9.87 22.32
CA ARG A 342 -15.49 -9.57 23.46
C ARG A 342 -14.85 -8.52 24.37
N GLU A 343 -15.66 -7.88 25.20
CA GLU A 343 -15.27 -6.79 26.10
C GLU A 343 -14.02 -7.10 26.93
N ASN A 344 -13.96 -8.23 27.61
CA ASN A 344 -12.85 -8.59 28.49
C ASN A 344 -11.49 -8.71 27.75
N ILE A 345 -11.48 -9.32 26.55
CA ILE A 345 -10.28 -9.37 25.68
C ILE A 345 -9.85 -7.98 25.26
N LEU A 346 -10.83 -7.13 24.92
CA LEU A 346 -10.55 -5.78 24.44
C LEU A 346 -10.03 -4.88 25.55
N GLN A 347 -10.55 -5.04 26.77
CA GLN A 347 -10.07 -4.32 27.95
C GLN A 347 -8.59 -4.65 28.21
N ALA A 348 -8.23 -5.94 28.26
CA ALA A 348 -6.83 -6.34 28.44
C ALA A 348 -5.90 -5.79 27.35
N ALA A 349 -6.36 -5.77 26.09
CA ALA A 349 -5.61 -5.18 24.99
C ALA A 349 -5.42 -3.65 25.15
N ASN A 350 -6.48 -2.93 25.55
CA ASN A 350 -6.45 -1.49 25.81
C ASN A 350 -5.51 -1.14 26.98
N GLU A 351 -5.54 -1.92 28.07
CA GLU A 351 -4.65 -1.72 29.23
C GLU A 351 -3.18 -1.98 28.86
N LEU A 352 -2.91 -3.05 28.10
CA LEU A 352 -1.56 -3.37 27.65
C LEU A 352 -0.97 -2.24 26.77
N ILE A 353 -1.73 -1.76 25.79
CA ILE A 353 -1.23 -0.80 24.80
C ILE A 353 -1.02 0.62 25.37
N GLN A 354 -1.67 0.96 26.49
CA GLN A 354 -1.48 2.25 27.18
C GLN A 354 -0.04 2.47 27.68
N ASN A 355 0.77 1.40 27.78
CA ASN A 355 2.17 1.51 28.18
C ASN A 355 3.07 2.10 27.07
N ASN A 356 2.60 2.16 25.81
CA ASN A 356 3.36 2.71 24.69
C ASN A 356 3.25 4.24 24.64
N LYS A 357 4.38 4.92 24.34
CA LYS A 357 4.47 6.39 24.33
C LYS A 357 4.23 7.03 22.97
N GLU A 358 4.58 6.34 21.89
CA GLU A 358 4.50 6.86 20.51
C GLU A 358 3.30 6.23 19.80
N ARG A 359 2.12 6.85 19.96
CA ARG A 359 0.86 6.35 19.39
C ARG A 359 -0.15 7.46 19.11
N ILE A 360 -1.07 7.18 18.20
CA ILE A 360 -2.31 7.96 18.07
C ILE A 360 -3.25 7.47 19.17
N ASP A 361 -3.66 8.37 20.06
CA ASP A 361 -4.56 7.98 21.15
C ASP A 361 -5.90 7.50 20.60
N LYS A 362 -6.35 6.34 21.05
CA LYS A 362 -7.64 5.76 20.69
C LYS A 362 -8.01 4.71 21.71
N VAL A 363 -9.31 4.53 21.89
CA VAL A 363 -9.85 3.50 22.78
C VAL A 363 -10.77 2.59 21.99
N LEU A 364 -10.43 1.31 21.91
CA LEU A 364 -11.30 0.35 21.25
C LEU A 364 -12.48 0.00 22.17
N ARG A 365 -13.71 0.19 21.67
CA ARG A 365 -14.97 -0.09 22.38
C ARG A 365 -15.60 -1.37 21.85
N PRO A 366 -15.97 -2.33 22.70
CA PRO A 366 -16.52 -3.60 22.26
C PRO A 366 -17.97 -3.42 21.78
N THR A 367 -18.36 -4.14 20.72
CA THR A 367 -19.77 -4.28 20.32
C THR A 367 -20.38 -5.62 20.75
N ARG A 368 -19.62 -6.41 21.52
CA ARG A 368 -19.98 -7.74 22.00
C ARG A 368 -19.81 -7.80 23.51
N ASP A 369 -20.80 -8.38 24.18
CA ASP A 369 -20.80 -8.55 25.63
C ASP A 369 -19.57 -9.33 26.13
N SER A 370 -19.30 -9.19 27.43
CA SER A 370 -18.22 -9.88 28.12
C SER A 370 -18.19 -11.40 27.86
N GLY A 371 -16.97 -11.93 27.82
CA GLY A 371 -16.68 -13.34 27.54
C GLY A 371 -16.28 -14.12 28.77
N VAL A 372 -15.70 -15.31 28.53
CA VAL A 372 -15.03 -16.11 29.56
C VAL A 372 -13.82 -15.32 30.08
N PRO A 373 -13.63 -15.17 31.41
CA PRO A 373 -12.51 -14.43 31.99
C PRO A 373 -11.14 -14.85 31.46
N ILE A 374 -10.23 -13.88 31.35
CA ILE A 374 -8.83 -14.11 30.99
C ILE A 374 -8.12 -14.52 32.29
N THR A 375 -7.57 -15.72 32.32
CA THR A 375 -6.83 -16.28 33.47
C THR A 375 -5.35 -16.03 33.36
#